data_AF-A0A9E3INS2-F1
#
_entry.id   AF-A0A9E3INS2-F1
#
_cell.length_a   1.000
_cell.length_b   1.000
_cell.length_c   1.000
_cell.angle_alpha   90.00
_cell.angle_beta   90.00
_cell.angle_gamma   90.00
#
_symmetry.space_group_name_H-M   'P 1'
#
loop_
_entity.id
_entity.type
_entity.pdbx_description
1 polymer ?
#
loop_
_entity_poly.entity_id
_entity_poly.type
_entity_poly.pdbx_seq_one_letter_code
_entity_poly.pdbx_strand_id
1 'polypeptide(L)'
;MSRRSNWLADAGWCVWGLFYWNVRKSFYRLRGGRGRCPCQDLCDSGTAGRTHCEPSQALNQPIRFRHVCPLLVAGPGGNGAFCSVPASEVRPFWGRALGFYGIFLAVVYLALVMVAFTGIRATGVKSLTWLQVAWPGRWHEIAQERSGYFFKQALQACARRDYQGAYRSMASALQQDPHNYEARLLMGQYGEFAGEYETADRFFEDVLREFPQARTRTAITLHDTLLATGRFEPLARHCLSMALADETSRPTWVRSLLLALHLGRIGSAFVIGHQEQIAKLDPAARRLIVAEAAIEEQDVPVALGLLRVPFPGPVNAVNFVAQVQLLLRAGKVDAAASVWQAAAGQLQPFDRQLTRSWIDRSGGYQTLAEMEFAALAEGPMDAASLDKLVSTLVLHPDRPLFLRLHRRFVSSPELVDRVSVGELWLAAVVCGASTEQAYWAEISAEKFHQSYPPISAIDFTSLNGKRTNTVPFLVGIAPFARETIASLYWRVEPASTRPGP
;
A
#
# COMPACT_ATOMS: atom_id res chain seq x y z
N MET A 1 17.65 -58.13 27.17
CA MET A 1 17.43 -56.67 27.13
C MET A 1 18.75 -55.98 26.83
N SER A 2 18.82 -55.19 25.77
CA SER A 2 20.09 -54.61 25.31
C SER A 2 20.60 -53.59 26.32
N ARG A 3 21.93 -53.44 26.47
CA ARG A 3 22.57 -52.41 27.33
C ARG A 3 21.99 -50.99 27.14
N ARG A 4 21.35 -50.71 25.99
CA ARG A 4 20.70 -49.43 25.66
C ARG A 4 19.36 -49.20 26.36
N SER A 5 18.53 -50.22 26.58
CA SER A 5 17.24 -50.05 27.28
C SER A 5 17.43 -49.69 28.76
N ASN A 6 18.45 -50.26 29.38
CA ASN A 6 18.75 -50.02 30.80
C ASN A 6 19.27 -48.59 31.04
N TRP A 7 19.94 -47.99 30.06
CA TRP A 7 20.45 -46.62 30.17
C TRP A 7 19.33 -45.56 30.17
N LEU A 8 18.28 -45.75 29.36
CA LEU A 8 17.12 -44.84 29.35
C LEU A 8 16.30 -44.94 30.65
N ALA A 9 16.14 -46.15 31.18
CA ALA A 9 15.49 -46.38 32.47
C ALA A 9 16.27 -45.71 33.62
N ASP A 10 17.60 -45.90 33.65
CA ASP A 10 18.48 -45.26 34.63
C ASP A 10 18.42 -43.71 34.54
N ALA A 11 18.37 -43.15 33.32
CA ALA A 11 18.24 -41.71 33.10
C ALA A 11 16.91 -41.16 33.59
N GLY A 12 15.78 -41.81 33.27
CA GLY A 12 14.46 -41.43 33.76
C GLY A 12 14.38 -41.45 35.30
N TRP A 13 14.98 -42.48 35.91
CA TRP A 13 15.12 -42.59 37.37
C TRP A 13 15.97 -41.47 37.97
N CYS A 14 17.04 -41.06 37.31
CA CYS A 14 17.89 -39.98 37.80
C CYS A 14 17.18 -38.61 37.74
N VAL A 15 16.42 -38.34 36.67
CA VAL A 15 15.65 -37.09 36.53
C VAL A 15 14.55 -37.03 37.59
N TRP A 16 13.69 -38.05 37.66
CA TRP A 16 12.62 -38.11 38.66
C TRP A 16 13.18 -38.12 40.08
N GLY A 17 14.24 -38.91 40.31
CA GLY A 17 14.95 -38.99 41.58
C GLY A 17 15.51 -37.64 42.03
N LEU A 18 16.02 -36.82 41.12
CA LEU A 18 16.52 -35.49 41.46
C LEU A 18 15.42 -34.58 42.00
N PHE A 19 14.21 -34.61 41.46
CA PHE A 19 13.10 -33.83 42.02
C PHE A 19 12.59 -34.46 43.32
N TYR A 20 12.21 -35.73 43.28
CA TYR A 20 11.61 -36.46 44.39
C TYR A 20 12.47 -36.44 45.67
N TRP A 21 13.77 -36.75 45.55
CA TRP A 21 14.65 -36.79 46.71
C TRP A 21 14.99 -35.41 47.25
N ASN A 22 15.04 -34.37 46.40
CA ASN A 22 15.21 -33.00 46.88
C ASN A 22 13.99 -32.51 47.66
N VAL A 23 12.78 -32.82 47.20
CA VAL A 23 11.53 -32.53 47.93
C VAL A 23 11.52 -33.25 49.29
N ARG A 24 11.81 -34.55 49.30
CA ARG A 24 11.86 -35.34 50.55
C ARG A 24 12.93 -34.82 51.52
N LYS A 25 14.13 -34.47 51.04
CA LYS A 25 15.20 -33.88 51.86
C LYS A 25 14.83 -32.49 52.38
N SER A 26 14.16 -31.66 51.57
CA SER A 26 13.59 -30.39 52.02
C SER A 26 12.60 -30.58 53.17
N PHE A 27 11.66 -31.51 53.06
CA PHE A 27 10.72 -31.83 54.15
C PHE A 27 11.42 -32.35 55.41
N TYR A 28 12.43 -33.21 55.26
CA TYR A 28 13.24 -33.69 56.38
C TYR A 28 13.96 -32.54 57.10
N ARG A 29 14.55 -31.59 56.35
CA ARG A 29 15.19 -30.40 56.92
C ARG A 29 14.19 -29.44 57.58
N LEU A 30 13.01 -29.26 56.99
CA LEU A 30 11.94 -28.46 57.58
C LEU A 30 11.46 -29.04 58.93
N ARG A 31 11.52 -30.35 59.11
CA ARG A 31 11.26 -31.04 60.40
C ARG A 31 12.44 -31.02 61.37
N GLY A 32 13.47 -30.19 61.11
CA GLY A 32 14.66 -30.08 61.95
C GLY A 32 15.55 -31.33 61.92
N GLY A 33 15.47 -32.15 60.86
CA GLY A 33 16.20 -33.42 60.79
C GLY A 33 15.69 -34.49 61.76
N ARG A 34 14.48 -34.32 62.30
CA ARG A 34 13.85 -35.32 63.17
C ARG A 34 13.27 -36.46 62.33
N GLY A 35 13.48 -37.69 62.79
CA GLY A 35 13.01 -38.91 62.13
C GLY A 35 14.02 -39.49 61.13
N ARG A 36 13.55 -40.43 60.32
CA ARG A 36 14.39 -41.15 59.37
C ARG A 36 14.87 -40.24 58.24
N CYS A 37 16.17 -40.25 57.96
CA CYS A 37 16.72 -39.59 56.77
C CYS A 37 16.15 -40.27 55.53
N PRO A 38 15.50 -39.53 54.59
CA PRO A 38 14.71 -40.15 53.54
C PRO A 38 15.55 -40.91 52.49
N CYS A 39 16.86 -40.69 52.41
CA CYS A 39 17.71 -41.26 51.36
C CYS A 39 18.81 -42.22 51.86
N GLN A 40 18.79 -42.56 53.14
CA GLN A 40 19.74 -43.48 53.78
C GLN A 40 19.02 -44.78 54.14
N ASP A 41 19.72 -45.90 54.02
CA ASP A 41 19.18 -47.24 54.34
C ASP A 41 18.78 -47.33 55.83
N LEU A 42 17.75 -48.11 56.13
CA LEU A 42 17.19 -48.30 57.48
C LEU A 42 18.14 -49.01 58.44
N CYS A 43 18.90 -49.96 57.91
CA CYS A 43 19.71 -50.86 58.71
C CYS A 43 21.08 -50.26 59.08
N ASP A 44 21.38 -49.06 58.60
CA ASP A 44 22.69 -48.43 58.74
C ASP A 44 22.74 -47.39 59.87
N SER A 45 23.94 -47.18 60.42
CA SER A 45 24.19 -46.37 61.60
C SER A 45 24.00 -44.84 61.41
N GLY A 46 23.63 -44.38 60.21
CA GLY A 46 23.54 -42.96 59.86
C GLY A 46 24.89 -42.22 59.86
N THR A 47 26.01 -42.96 60.06
CA THR A 47 27.37 -42.43 60.12
C THR A 47 27.94 -42.19 58.73
N ALA A 48 28.68 -41.09 58.56
CA ALA A 48 29.40 -40.77 57.33
C ALA A 48 30.32 -41.91 56.88
N GLY A 49 30.31 -42.23 55.60
CA GLY A 49 31.12 -43.28 54.97
C GLY A 49 30.68 -44.72 55.26
N ARG A 50 29.72 -44.94 56.17
CA ARG A 50 29.21 -46.28 56.54
C ARG A 50 27.78 -46.55 56.13
N THR A 51 27.02 -45.49 55.80
CA THR A 51 25.60 -45.59 55.46
C THR A 51 25.41 -45.63 53.95
N HIS A 52 24.75 -46.67 53.44
CA HIS A 52 24.35 -46.82 52.06
C HIS A 52 23.28 -45.80 51.67
N CYS A 53 23.34 -45.36 50.41
CA CYS A 53 22.28 -44.55 49.82
C CYS A 53 21.24 -45.47 49.18
N GLU A 54 20.12 -45.68 49.88
CA GLU A 54 18.96 -46.46 49.41
C GLU A 54 18.55 -46.14 47.95
N PRO A 55 18.42 -44.86 47.52
CA PRO A 55 18.13 -44.53 46.12
C PRO A 55 19.10 -45.08 45.09
N SER A 56 20.37 -45.25 45.46
CA SER A 56 21.42 -45.70 44.53
C SER A 56 21.41 -47.22 44.32
N GLN A 57 20.83 -47.98 45.25
CA GLN A 57 20.78 -49.44 45.18
C GLN A 57 19.86 -49.94 44.04
N ALA A 58 18.88 -49.14 43.63
CA ALA A 58 17.99 -49.45 42.53
C ALA A 58 18.65 -49.30 41.14
N LEU A 59 19.86 -48.74 41.05
CA LEU A 59 20.59 -48.56 39.80
C LEU A 59 21.58 -49.69 39.54
N ASN A 60 21.73 -50.08 38.26
CA ASN A 60 22.74 -51.06 37.84
C ASN A 60 24.18 -50.63 38.17
N GLN A 61 24.43 -49.32 38.27
CA GLN A 61 25.69 -48.74 38.73
C GLN A 61 25.40 -47.68 39.79
N PRO A 62 25.39 -48.05 41.09
CA PRO A 62 25.01 -47.15 42.18
C PRO A 62 25.78 -45.82 42.20
N ILE A 63 27.06 -45.86 41.82
CA ILE A 63 27.92 -44.67 41.78
C ILE A 63 27.43 -43.60 40.80
N ARG A 64 26.65 -43.94 39.77
CA ARG A 64 26.06 -42.96 38.83
C ARG A 64 25.07 -42.03 39.52
N PHE A 65 24.47 -42.45 40.64
CA PHE A 65 23.60 -41.58 41.43
C PHE A 65 24.36 -40.37 42.01
N ARG A 66 25.70 -40.36 41.97
CA ARG A 66 26.51 -39.19 42.35
C ARG A 66 26.20 -37.93 41.53
N HIS A 67 25.68 -38.09 40.31
CA HIS A 67 25.16 -36.96 39.52
C HIS A 67 23.95 -36.30 40.18
N VAL A 68 23.10 -37.09 40.84
CA VAL A 68 21.93 -36.62 41.60
C VAL A 68 22.32 -36.15 43.00
N CYS A 69 23.23 -36.86 43.67
CA CYS A 69 23.69 -36.57 45.04
C CYS A 69 25.22 -36.48 45.10
N PRO A 70 25.83 -35.27 45.18
CA PRO A 70 27.29 -35.11 45.21
C PRO A 70 27.98 -35.79 46.40
N LEU A 71 27.24 -36.03 47.47
CA LEU A 71 27.73 -36.60 48.72
C LEU A 71 27.98 -38.12 48.64
N LEU A 72 27.79 -38.73 47.47
CA LEU A 72 28.07 -40.15 47.30
C LEU A 72 29.56 -40.42 47.07
N VAL A 73 30.11 -41.34 47.85
CA VAL A 73 31.46 -41.90 47.70
C VAL A 73 31.37 -43.39 47.39
N ALA A 74 32.33 -43.90 46.61
CA ALA A 74 32.43 -45.32 46.33
C ALA A 74 32.83 -46.08 47.60
N GLY A 75 32.18 -47.22 47.85
CA GLY A 75 32.50 -48.08 48.99
C GLY A 75 33.85 -48.78 48.86
N PRO A 76 34.40 -49.27 49.99
CA PRO A 76 35.57 -50.15 49.98
C PRO A 76 35.31 -51.35 49.06
N GLY A 77 36.22 -51.60 48.11
CA GLY A 77 36.09 -52.70 47.15
C GLY A 77 35.08 -52.47 46.02
N GLY A 78 34.54 -51.26 45.84
CA GLY A 78 33.59 -50.94 44.77
C GLY A 78 32.16 -51.45 45.01
N ASN A 79 31.91 -52.06 46.15
CA ASN A 79 30.61 -52.64 46.52
C ASN A 79 29.68 -51.56 47.09
N GLY A 80 29.07 -50.77 46.21
CA GLY A 80 28.00 -49.84 46.54
C GLY A 80 28.42 -48.37 46.73
N ALA A 81 27.42 -47.51 46.90
CA ALA A 81 27.59 -46.08 47.10
C ALA A 81 27.17 -45.68 48.52
N PHE A 82 28.09 -45.02 49.23
CA PHE A 82 27.94 -44.61 50.62
C PHE A 82 27.80 -43.09 50.72
N CYS A 83 27.07 -42.61 51.73
CA CYS A 83 26.91 -41.18 52.00
C CYS A 83 28.14 -40.65 52.74
N SER A 84 28.80 -39.61 52.21
CA SER A 84 30.01 -39.01 52.77
C SER A 84 29.79 -38.16 54.02
N VAL A 85 28.53 -37.88 54.37
CA VAL A 85 28.14 -37.04 55.51
C VAL A 85 27.14 -37.77 56.42
N PRO A 86 27.07 -37.42 57.72
CA PRO A 86 26.07 -38.01 58.62
C PRO A 86 24.64 -37.56 58.27
N ALA A 87 23.64 -38.28 58.77
CA ALA A 87 22.21 -37.99 58.55
C ALA A 87 21.80 -36.52 58.86
N SER A 88 22.44 -35.90 59.86
CA SER A 88 22.19 -34.52 60.29
C SER A 88 22.66 -33.47 59.28
N GLU A 89 23.59 -33.82 58.39
CA GLU A 89 24.19 -32.92 57.41
C GLU A 89 23.60 -33.09 56.00
N VAL A 90 22.68 -34.02 55.79
CA VAL A 90 22.01 -34.22 54.50
C VAL A 90 21.19 -32.98 54.13
N ARG A 91 21.55 -32.32 53.03
CA ARG A 91 20.86 -31.13 52.50
C ARG A 91 20.26 -31.39 51.11
N PRO A 92 19.19 -30.68 50.73
CA PRO A 92 18.72 -30.68 49.35
C PRO A 92 19.70 -29.92 48.43
N PHE A 93 19.77 -30.34 47.17
CA PHE A 93 20.61 -29.80 46.10
C PHE A 93 19.76 -29.09 45.03
N TRP A 94 18.89 -28.16 45.45
CA TRP A 94 18.02 -27.43 44.52
C TRP A 94 18.77 -26.70 43.42
N GLY A 95 19.97 -26.16 43.69
CA GLY A 95 20.79 -25.51 42.66
C GLY A 95 21.13 -26.44 41.47
N ARG A 96 21.42 -27.73 41.75
CA ARG A 96 21.69 -28.72 40.70
C ARG A 96 20.41 -29.16 39.99
N ALA A 97 19.32 -29.32 40.73
CA ALA A 97 18.02 -29.63 40.16
C ALA A 97 17.56 -28.51 39.20
N LEU A 98 17.54 -27.27 39.67
CA LEU A 98 17.19 -26.10 38.87
C LEU A 98 18.12 -25.92 37.68
N GLY A 99 19.43 -26.18 37.83
CA GLY A 99 20.37 -26.18 36.71
C GLY A 99 20.03 -27.23 35.66
N PHE A 100 19.81 -28.49 36.05
CA PHE A 100 19.48 -29.57 35.12
C PHE A 100 18.13 -29.34 34.42
N TYR A 101 17.08 -29.03 35.18
CA TYR A 101 15.75 -28.75 34.63
C TYR A 101 15.74 -27.47 33.78
N GLY A 102 16.45 -26.42 34.20
CA GLY A 102 16.58 -25.18 33.44
C GLY A 102 17.26 -25.41 32.09
N ILE A 103 18.38 -26.15 32.06
CA ILE A 103 19.06 -26.51 30.81
C ILE A 103 18.15 -27.39 29.94
N PHE A 104 17.51 -28.40 30.51
CA PHE A 104 16.61 -29.28 29.76
C PHE A 104 15.45 -28.49 29.14
N LEU A 105 14.77 -27.64 29.92
CA LEU A 105 13.69 -26.78 29.43
C LEU A 105 14.19 -25.81 28.36
N ALA A 106 15.38 -25.22 28.52
CA ALA A 106 15.97 -24.34 27.51
C ALA A 106 16.27 -25.09 26.21
N VAL A 107 16.79 -26.32 26.28
CA VAL A 107 17.04 -27.16 25.09
C VAL A 107 15.75 -27.53 24.40
N VAL A 108 14.72 -27.97 25.14
CA VAL A 108 13.40 -28.28 24.59
C VAL A 108 12.77 -27.05 23.95
N TYR A 109 12.84 -25.89 24.62
CA TYR A 109 12.36 -24.62 24.09
C TYR A 109 13.05 -24.25 22.78
N LEU A 110 14.39 -24.29 22.73
CA LEU A 110 15.16 -24.01 21.52
C LEU A 110 14.83 -24.98 20.38
N ALA A 111 14.66 -26.26 20.68
CA ALA A 111 14.26 -27.26 19.68
C ALA A 111 12.87 -26.93 19.10
N LEU A 112 11.89 -26.60 19.94
CA LEU A 112 10.55 -26.19 19.49
C LEU A 112 10.57 -24.91 18.67
N VAL A 113 11.35 -23.90 19.09
CA VAL A 113 11.55 -22.65 18.33
C VAL A 113 12.16 -22.93 16.96
N MET A 114 13.16 -23.80 16.88
CA MET A 114 13.79 -24.18 15.60
C MET A 114 12.82 -24.91 14.67
N VAL A 115 12.00 -25.83 15.21
CA VAL A 115 10.95 -26.50 14.43
C VAL A 115 9.90 -25.49 13.95
N ALA A 116 9.43 -24.58 14.81
CA ALA A 116 8.49 -23.54 14.42
C ALA A 116 9.08 -22.60 13.36
N PHE A 117 10.33 -22.17 13.54
CA PHE A 117 11.03 -21.30 12.61
C PHE A 117 11.20 -21.94 11.23
N THR A 118 11.66 -23.19 11.19
CA THR A 118 11.81 -23.95 9.94
C THR A 118 10.46 -24.18 9.25
N GLY A 119 9.42 -24.52 10.01
CA GLY A 119 8.05 -24.65 9.50
C GLY A 119 7.51 -23.36 8.89
N ILE A 120 7.70 -22.21 9.55
CA ILE A 120 7.25 -20.90 9.03
C ILE A 120 8.06 -20.50 7.79
N ARG A 121 9.36 -20.78 7.72
CA ARG A 121 10.13 -20.50 6.50
C ARG A 121 9.72 -21.41 5.34
N ALA A 122 9.31 -22.64 5.61
CA ALA A 122 8.83 -23.57 4.59
C ALA A 122 7.52 -23.09 3.92
N THR A 123 6.69 -22.28 4.58
CA THR A 123 5.49 -21.68 3.96
C THR A 123 5.79 -20.47 3.07
N GLY A 124 7.04 -19.98 3.04
CA GLY A 124 7.48 -18.92 2.14
C GLY A 124 7.72 -17.55 2.80
N VAL A 125 7.54 -17.41 4.11
CA VAL A 125 7.83 -16.15 4.84
C VAL A 125 9.35 -16.04 5.10
N LYS A 126 10.08 -15.45 4.16
CA LYS A 126 11.55 -15.41 4.16
C LYS A 126 12.17 -14.30 5.01
N SER A 127 11.44 -13.26 5.37
CA SER A 127 11.91 -12.10 6.13
C SER A 127 12.06 -12.36 7.63
N LEU A 128 11.43 -13.41 8.16
CA LEU A 128 11.46 -13.69 9.58
C LEU A 128 12.83 -14.14 10.08
N THR A 129 13.22 -13.53 11.19
CA THR A 129 14.41 -13.88 11.97
C THR A 129 14.06 -14.91 13.05
N TRP A 130 15.02 -15.75 13.41
CA TRP A 130 14.80 -16.76 14.46
C TRP A 130 14.40 -16.11 15.79
N LEU A 131 14.92 -14.92 16.08
CA LEU A 131 14.67 -14.18 17.32
C LEU A 131 13.20 -13.75 17.44
N GLN A 132 12.54 -13.38 16.33
CA GLN A 132 11.11 -13.06 16.34
C GLN A 132 10.26 -14.27 16.71
N VAL A 133 10.65 -15.48 16.29
CA VAL A 133 9.96 -16.73 16.67
C VAL A 133 10.26 -17.11 18.12
N ALA A 134 11.52 -16.96 18.53
CA ALA A 134 12.02 -17.30 19.86
C ALA A 134 11.55 -16.37 20.97
N TRP A 135 10.92 -15.23 20.67
CA TRP A 135 10.57 -14.23 21.68
C TRP A 135 9.10 -13.81 21.56
N PRO A 136 8.24 -14.17 22.56
CA PRO A 136 6.82 -13.85 22.53
C PRO A 136 6.49 -12.36 22.35
N GLY A 137 7.32 -11.48 22.91
CA GLY A 137 7.13 -10.02 22.76
C GLY A 137 7.20 -9.51 21.32
N ARG A 138 7.78 -10.28 20.38
CA ARG A 138 7.92 -9.92 18.96
C ARG A 138 6.97 -10.71 18.06
N TRP A 139 6.05 -11.49 18.60
CA TRP A 139 5.10 -12.27 17.78
C TRP A 139 4.14 -11.42 16.95
N HIS A 140 3.90 -10.16 17.35
CA HIS A 140 3.15 -9.20 16.54
C HIS A 140 3.82 -8.94 15.17
N GLU A 141 5.15 -8.96 15.11
CA GLU A 141 5.90 -8.82 13.84
C GLU A 141 5.71 -10.04 12.93
N ILE A 142 5.50 -11.23 13.50
CA ILE A 142 5.20 -12.44 12.70
C ILE A 142 3.87 -12.27 11.95
N ALA A 143 2.87 -11.68 12.60
CA ALA A 143 1.59 -11.41 12.00
C ALA A 143 1.70 -10.39 10.84
N GLN A 144 2.48 -9.32 11.04
CA GLN A 144 2.78 -8.33 10.01
C GLN A 144 3.50 -8.96 8.80
N GLU A 145 4.52 -9.78 9.02
CA GLU A 145 5.27 -10.45 7.94
C GLU A 145 4.41 -11.47 7.17
N ARG A 146 3.53 -12.20 7.88
CA ARG A 146 2.54 -13.07 7.24
C ARG A 146 1.53 -12.28 6.41
N SER A 147 1.07 -11.15 6.93
CA SER A 147 0.19 -10.24 6.19
C SER A 147 0.87 -9.76 4.89
N GLY A 148 2.14 -9.36 4.97
CA GLY A 148 2.93 -8.98 3.80
C GLY A 148 3.10 -10.12 2.78
N TYR A 149 3.24 -11.37 3.22
CA TYR A 149 3.26 -12.53 2.34
C TYR A 149 1.93 -12.73 1.59
N PHE A 150 0.81 -12.70 2.31
CA PHE A 150 -0.52 -12.83 1.70
C PHE A 150 -0.83 -11.66 0.75
N PHE A 151 -0.39 -10.45 1.08
CA PHE A 151 -0.52 -9.31 0.19
C PHE A 151 0.25 -9.51 -1.13
N LYS A 152 1.49 -10.00 -1.08
CA LYS A 152 2.26 -10.36 -2.29
C LYS A 152 1.55 -11.45 -3.11
N GLN A 153 0.94 -12.44 -2.45
CA GLN A 153 0.14 -13.46 -3.12
C GLN A 153 -1.09 -12.85 -3.81
N ALA A 154 -1.74 -11.85 -3.18
CA ALA A 154 -2.84 -11.13 -3.79
C ALA A 154 -2.41 -10.39 -5.07
N LEU A 155 -1.28 -9.68 -5.03
CA LEU A 155 -0.72 -9.01 -6.22
C LEU A 155 -0.41 -10.01 -7.34
N GLN A 156 0.15 -11.17 -7.01
CA GLN A 156 0.40 -12.24 -7.98
C GLN A 156 -0.89 -12.85 -8.54
N ALA A 157 -1.96 -12.93 -7.74
CA ALA A 157 -3.27 -13.36 -8.21
C ALA A 157 -3.90 -12.31 -9.14
N CYS A 158 -3.81 -11.02 -8.82
CA CYS A 158 -4.21 -9.92 -9.70
C CYS A 158 -3.47 -9.96 -11.05
N ALA A 159 -2.15 -10.15 -11.03
CA ALA A 159 -1.35 -10.28 -12.24
C ALA A 159 -1.79 -11.46 -13.13
N ARG A 160 -2.27 -12.54 -12.52
CA ARG A 160 -2.85 -13.71 -13.21
C ARG A 160 -4.33 -13.56 -13.55
N ARG A 161 -4.94 -12.40 -13.28
CA ARG A 161 -6.38 -12.12 -13.41
C ARG A 161 -7.27 -13.05 -12.56
N ASP A 162 -6.72 -13.67 -11.52
CA ASP A 162 -7.47 -14.44 -10.51
C ASP A 162 -7.96 -13.51 -9.40
N TYR A 163 -9.00 -12.72 -9.71
CA TYR A 163 -9.54 -11.71 -8.80
C TYR A 163 -10.13 -12.31 -7.51
N GLN A 164 -10.71 -13.50 -7.59
CA GLN A 164 -11.23 -14.21 -6.40
C GLN A 164 -10.09 -14.71 -5.49
N GLY A 165 -9.01 -15.23 -6.08
CA GLY A 165 -7.79 -15.55 -5.35
C GLY A 165 -7.18 -14.32 -4.70
N ALA A 166 -7.11 -13.20 -5.42
CA ALA A 166 -6.60 -11.94 -4.91
C ALA A 166 -7.40 -11.45 -3.69
N TYR A 167 -8.74 -11.44 -3.79
CA TYR A 167 -9.62 -11.05 -2.70
C TYR A 167 -9.40 -11.91 -1.45
N ARG A 168 -9.37 -13.25 -1.59
CA ARG A 168 -9.12 -14.17 -0.47
C ARG A 168 -7.77 -13.95 0.17
N SER A 169 -6.73 -13.71 -0.62
CA SER A 169 -5.39 -13.40 -0.11
C SER A 169 -5.35 -12.04 0.60
N MET A 170 -6.02 -11.00 0.10
CA MET A 170 -6.13 -9.71 0.80
C MET A 170 -6.90 -9.83 2.12
N ALA A 171 -8.02 -10.56 2.14
CA ALA A 171 -8.77 -10.82 3.36
C ALA A 171 -7.93 -11.58 4.40
N SER A 172 -7.15 -12.57 3.95
CA SER A 172 -6.20 -13.29 4.82
C SER A 172 -5.11 -12.36 5.35
N ALA A 173 -4.60 -11.43 4.53
CA ALA A 173 -3.63 -10.44 4.96
C ALA A 173 -4.21 -9.53 6.08
N LEU A 174 -5.43 -9.04 5.91
CA LEU A 174 -6.12 -8.21 6.90
C LEU A 174 -6.51 -8.98 8.17
N GLN A 175 -6.78 -10.29 8.07
CA GLN A 175 -7.00 -11.12 9.25
C GLN A 175 -5.72 -11.28 10.09
N GLN A 176 -4.55 -11.36 9.45
CA GLN A 176 -3.27 -11.44 10.17
C GLN A 176 -2.88 -10.09 10.76
N ASP A 177 -3.00 -9.02 9.98
CA ASP A 177 -2.71 -7.66 10.44
C ASP A 177 -3.83 -6.72 9.96
N PRO A 178 -4.78 -6.40 10.86
CA PRO A 178 -5.84 -5.46 10.55
C PRO A 178 -5.32 -4.08 10.17
N HIS A 179 -4.10 -3.68 10.57
CA HIS A 179 -3.52 -2.37 10.25
C HIS A 179 -2.61 -2.38 9.03
N ASN A 180 -2.67 -3.41 8.18
CA ASN A 180 -1.95 -3.41 6.92
C ASN A 180 -2.55 -2.40 5.93
N TYR A 181 -1.92 -1.22 5.84
CA TYR A 181 -2.31 -0.10 4.97
C TYR A 181 -2.51 -0.53 3.51
N GLU A 182 -1.53 -1.23 2.92
CA GLU A 182 -1.55 -1.58 1.49
C GLU A 182 -2.68 -2.56 1.17
N ALA A 183 -2.91 -3.54 2.06
CA ALA A 183 -4.00 -4.50 1.90
C ALA A 183 -5.39 -3.83 2.02
N ARG A 184 -5.56 -2.87 2.95
CA ARG A 184 -6.82 -2.12 3.08
C ARG A 184 -7.06 -1.21 1.88
N LEU A 185 -6.03 -0.50 1.43
CA LEU A 185 -6.12 0.39 0.27
C LEU A 185 -6.54 -0.40 -0.97
N LEU A 186 -5.87 -1.54 -1.23
CA LEU A 186 -6.19 -2.40 -2.37
C LEU A 186 -7.59 -3.04 -2.25
N MET A 187 -8.04 -3.34 -1.03
CA MET A 187 -9.40 -3.84 -0.79
C MET A 187 -10.46 -2.77 -1.14
N GLY A 188 -10.23 -1.51 -0.76
CA GLY A 188 -11.08 -0.39 -1.16
C GLY A 188 -11.14 -0.23 -2.69
N GLN A 189 -9.98 -0.26 -3.36
CA GLN A 189 -9.92 -0.23 -4.82
C GLN A 189 -10.67 -1.40 -5.48
N TYR A 190 -10.49 -2.61 -4.95
CA TYR A 190 -11.19 -3.79 -5.45
C TYR A 190 -12.71 -3.65 -5.30
N GLY A 191 -13.19 -3.20 -4.13
CA GLY A 191 -14.61 -2.97 -3.89
C GLY A 191 -15.23 -1.98 -4.89
N GLU A 192 -14.51 -0.90 -5.21
CA GLU A 192 -14.90 0.06 -6.24
C GLU A 192 -15.10 -0.61 -7.61
N PHE A 193 -14.11 -1.38 -8.08
CA PHE A 193 -14.22 -2.08 -9.37
C PHE A 193 -15.22 -3.23 -9.37
N ALA A 194 -15.48 -3.84 -8.21
CA ALA A 194 -16.52 -4.86 -8.03
C ALA A 194 -17.94 -4.28 -7.98
N GLY A 195 -18.07 -2.95 -7.81
CA GLY A 195 -19.37 -2.28 -7.63
C GLY A 195 -19.90 -2.31 -6.19
N GLU A 196 -19.08 -2.72 -5.22
CA GLU A 196 -19.39 -2.74 -3.80
C GLU A 196 -19.10 -1.38 -3.14
N TYR A 197 -19.70 -0.33 -3.69
CA TYR A 197 -19.34 1.07 -3.41
C TYR A 197 -19.40 1.45 -1.92
N GLU A 198 -20.44 1.03 -1.19
CA GLU A 198 -20.58 1.33 0.24
C GLU A 198 -19.47 0.68 1.09
N THR A 199 -19.05 -0.52 0.72
CA THR A 199 -17.94 -1.21 1.39
C THR A 199 -16.62 -0.55 1.06
N ALA A 200 -16.42 -0.16 -0.21
CA ALA A 200 -15.23 0.52 -0.65
C ALA A 200 -15.06 1.90 0.01
N ASP A 201 -16.13 2.70 0.06
CA ASP A 201 -16.16 4.02 0.71
C ASP A 201 -15.73 3.89 2.18
N ARG A 202 -16.27 2.89 2.91
CA ARG A 202 -15.86 2.61 4.30
C ARG A 202 -14.38 2.26 4.42
N PHE A 203 -13.85 1.42 3.54
CA PHE A 203 -12.41 1.10 3.56
C PHE A 203 -11.55 2.35 3.35
N PHE A 204 -11.90 3.21 2.39
CA PHE A 204 -11.14 4.44 2.15
C PHE A 204 -11.26 5.44 3.31
N GLU A 205 -12.45 5.61 3.89
CA GLU A 205 -12.67 6.45 5.07
C GLU A 205 -11.85 5.95 6.27
N ASP A 206 -11.88 4.64 6.54
CA ASP A 206 -11.10 4.02 7.60
C ASP A 206 -9.60 4.22 7.38
N VAL A 207 -9.11 4.06 6.14
CA VAL A 207 -7.70 4.27 5.80
C VAL A 207 -7.29 5.74 5.95
N LEU A 208 -8.12 6.69 5.51
CA LEU A 208 -7.86 8.13 5.67
C LEU A 208 -7.83 8.55 7.15
N ARG A 209 -8.62 7.89 8.00
CA ARG A 209 -8.68 8.14 9.45
C ARG A 209 -7.53 7.49 10.21
N GLU A 210 -7.22 6.22 9.94
CA GLU A 210 -6.21 5.45 10.68
C GLU A 210 -4.76 5.74 10.24
N PHE A 211 -4.54 6.20 9.01
CA PHE A 211 -3.21 6.44 8.46
C PHE A 211 -3.02 7.89 8.00
N PRO A 212 -3.04 8.88 8.91
CA PRO A 212 -2.92 10.30 8.55
C PRO A 212 -1.63 10.62 7.80
N GLN A 213 -0.53 9.92 8.09
CA GLN A 213 0.75 10.04 7.39
C GLN A 213 0.69 9.62 5.92
N ALA A 214 -0.28 8.77 5.55
CA ALA A 214 -0.49 8.30 4.19
C ALA A 214 -1.67 9.02 3.50
N ARG A 215 -2.26 10.05 4.14
CA ARG A 215 -3.48 10.73 3.67
C ARG A 215 -3.38 11.19 2.21
N THR A 216 -2.27 11.82 1.82
CA THR A 216 -2.08 12.31 0.43
C THR A 216 -2.09 11.15 -0.56
N ARG A 217 -1.37 10.06 -0.29
CA ARG A 217 -1.34 8.87 -1.16
C ARG A 217 -2.71 8.22 -1.26
N THR A 218 -3.41 8.06 -0.14
CA THR A 218 -4.77 7.51 -0.11
C THR A 218 -5.74 8.40 -0.87
N ALA A 219 -5.67 9.72 -0.69
CA ALA A 219 -6.55 10.67 -1.36
C ALA A 219 -6.37 10.66 -2.88
N ILE A 220 -5.12 10.54 -3.35
CA ILE A 220 -4.81 10.37 -4.77
C ILE A 220 -5.36 9.05 -5.29
N THR A 221 -5.13 7.95 -4.55
CA THR A 221 -5.61 6.63 -4.95
C THR A 221 -7.13 6.57 -5.03
N LEU A 222 -7.83 7.15 -4.03
CA LEU A 222 -9.29 7.28 -4.03
C LEU A 222 -9.76 8.13 -5.21
N HIS A 223 -9.14 9.28 -5.45
CA HIS A 223 -9.44 10.14 -6.60
C HIS A 223 -9.36 9.37 -7.92
N ASP A 224 -8.24 8.68 -8.16
CA ASP A 224 -8.01 7.95 -9.40
C ASP A 224 -8.98 6.78 -9.55
N THR A 225 -9.31 6.12 -8.43
CA THR A 225 -10.28 5.02 -8.42
C THR A 225 -11.70 5.50 -8.73
N LEU A 226 -12.17 6.58 -8.08
CA LEU A 226 -13.49 7.16 -8.35
C LEU A 226 -13.62 7.70 -9.77
N LEU A 227 -12.53 8.24 -10.32
CA LEU A 227 -12.48 8.68 -11.71
C LEU A 227 -12.59 7.50 -12.67
N ALA A 228 -11.84 6.42 -12.43
CA ALA A 228 -11.88 5.20 -13.23
C ALA A 228 -13.24 4.48 -13.15
N THR A 229 -13.92 4.51 -11.99
CA THR A 229 -15.27 3.94 -11.83
C THR A 229 -16.40 4.88 -12.27
N GLY A 230 -16.09 6.13 -12.64
CA GLY A 230 -17.07 7.12 -13.10
C GLY A 230 -17.99 7.63 -11.99
N ARG A 231 -17.59 7.52 -10.71
CA ARG A 231 -18.36 8.00 -9.56
C ARG A 231 -18.12 9.49 -9.32
N PHE A 232 -18.65 10.33 -10.21
CA PHE A 232 -18.33 11.76 -10.24
C PHE A 232 -18.83 12.57 -9.04
N GLU A 233 -19.99 12.25 -8.47
CA GLU A 233 -20.48 12.97 -7.28
C GLU A 233 -19.61 12.68 -6.03
N PRO A 234 -19.30 11.41 -5.67
CA PRO A 234 -18.30 11.12 -4.65
C PRO A 234 -16.94 11.76 -4.95
N LEU A 235 -16.48 11.73 -6.21
CA LEU A 235 -15.22 12.37 -6.62
C LEU A 235 -15.24 13.88 -6.35
N ALA A 236 -16.33 14.57 -6.70
CA ALA A 236 -16.49 16.00 -6.45
C ALA A 236 -16.44 16.32 -4.95
N ARG A 237 -17.17 15.56 -4.11
CA ARG A 237 -17.13 15.74 -2.65
C ARG A 237 -15.74 15.50 -2.07
N HIS A 238 -15.06 14.45 -2.53
CA HIS A 238 -13.69 14.15 -2.12
C HIS A 238 -12.72 15.27 -2.50
N CYS A 239 -12.76 15.75 -3.75
CA CYS A 239 -11.92 16.85 -4.22
C CYS A 239 -12.17 18.14 -3.44
N LEU A 240 -13.43 18.47 -3.14
CA LEU A 240 -13.78 19.63 -2.30
C LEU A 240 -13.20 19.51 -0.89
N SER A 241 -13.31 18.33 -0.26
CA SER A 241 -12.73 18.06 1.05
C SER A 241 -11.21 18.22 1.04
N MET A 242 -10.54 17.71 0.01
CA MET A 242 -9.09 17.83 -0.13
C MET A 242 -8.64 19.27 -0.43
N ALA A 243 -9.40 20.02 -1.24
CA ALA A 243 -9.14 21.44 -1.50
C ALA A 243 -9.26 22.33 -0.25
N LEU A 244 -10.13 21.95 0.70
CA LEU A 244 -10.25 22.60 2.00
C LEU A 244 -9.13 22.21 2.97
N ALA A 245 -8.67 20.96 2.91
CA ALA A 245 -7.67 20.42 3.83
C ALA A 245 -6.22 20.79 3.48
N ASP A 246 -5.89 20.95 2.19
CA ASP A 246 -4.54 21.23 1.71
C ASP A 246 -4.53 22.48 0.81
N GLU A 247 -4.06 23.59 1.36
CA GLU A 247 -3.97 24.87 0.64
C GLU A 247 -2.97 24.83 -0.52
N THR A 248 -1.89 24.05 -0.38
CA THR A 248 -0.79 24.02 -1.35
C THR A 248 -1.20 23.30 -2.63
N SER A 249 -1.93 22.20 -2.50
CA SER A 249 -2.46 21.43 -3.63
C SER A 249 -3.88 21.83 -4.04
N ARG A 250 -4.48 22.83 -3.36
CA ARG A 250 -5.87 23.28 -3.61
C ARG A 250 -6.19 23.51 -5.08
N PRO A 251 -5.37 24.21 -5.89
CA PRO A 251 -5.67 24.44 -7.30
C PRO A 251 -5.81 23.14 -8.10
N THR A 252 -5.01 22.12 -7.79
CA THR A 252 -5.07 20.80 -8.43
C THR A 252 -6.36 20.07 -8.06
N TRP A 253 -6.74 20.10 -6.78
CA TRP A 253 -8.00 19.51 -6.32
C TRP A 253 -9.23 20.24 -6.88
N VAL A 254 -9.17 21.57 -7.01
CA VAL A 254 -10.23 22.36 -7.65
C VAL A 254 -10.33 21.99 -9.12
N ARG A 255 -9.21 21.83 -9.85
CA ARG A 255 -9.24 21.37 -11.25
C ARG A 255 -9.92 20.00 -11.40
N SER A 256 -9.57 19.04 -10.54
CA SER A 256 -10.24 17.73 -10.51
C SER A 256 -11.73 17.82 -10.15
N LEU A 257 -12.09 18.71 -9.22
CA LEU A 257 -13.49 19.00 -8.89
C LEU A 257 -14.24 19.53 -10.13
N LEU A 258 -13.70 20.52 -10.84
CA LEU A 258 -14.33 21.05 -12.07
C LEU A 258 -14.57 19.95 -13.11
N LEU A 259 -13.60 19.05 -13.29
CA LEU A 259 -13.74 17.89 -14.17
C LEU A 259 -14.89 16.97 -13.70
N ALA A 260 -14.96 16.68 -12.40
CA ALA A 260 -16.02 15.84 -11.84
C ALA A 260 -17.41 16.47 -12.00
N LEU A 261 -17.55 17.79 -11.77
CA LEU A 261 -18.80 18.51 -11.97
C LEU A 261 -19.23 18.45 -13.43
N HIS A 262 -18.29 18.69 -14.36
CA HIS A 262 -18.55 18.66 -15.79
C HIS A 262 -19.06 17.30 -16.27
N LEU A 263 -18.34 16.22 -15.92
CA LEU A 263 -18.66 14.86 -16.36
C LEU A 263 -19.94 14.34 -15.72
N GLY A 264 -20.15 14.69 -14.44
CA GLY A 264 -21.31 14.27 -13.68
C GLY A 264 -22.59 15.02 -14.05
N ARG A 265 -22.50 16.21 -14.65
CA ARG A 265 -23.64 17.13 -14.83
C ARG A 265 -24.38 17.36 -13.50
N ILE A 266 -23.58 17.71 -12.49
CA ILE A 266 -24.04 17.91 -11.11
C ILE A 266 -23.68 19.31 -10.59
N GLY A 267 -23.17 20.22 -11.42
CA GLY A 267 -22.61 21.51 -11.01
C GLY A 267 -23.56 22.30 -10.11
N SER A 268 -24.79 22.52 -10.55
CA SER A 268 -25.78 23.33 -9.82
C SER A 268 -26.22 22.70 -8.51
N ALA A 269 -26.64 21.43 -8.57
CA ALA A 269 -27.06 20.69 -7.37
C ALA A 269 -25.92 20.61 -6.35
N PHE A 270 -24.69 20.41 -6.83
CA PHE A 270 -23.50 20.35 -5.98
C PHE A 270 -23.20 21.70 -5.31
N VAL A 271 -23.25 22.81 -6.06
CA VAL A 271 -23.02 24.16 -5.54
C VAL A 271 -24.05 24.53 -4.47
N ILE A 272 -25.33 24.21 -4.69
CA ILE A 272 -26.41 24.44 -3.72
C ILE A 272 -26.17 23.59 -2.47
N GLY A 273 -25.89 22.29 -2.62
CA GLY A 273 -25.71 21.38 -1.49
C GLY A 273 -24.45 21.63 -0.66
N HIS A 274 -23.43 22.29 -1.22
CA HIS A 274 -22.14 22.51 -0.58
C HIS A 274 -21.75 24.00 -0.45
N GLN A 275 -22.74 24.89 -0.45
CA GLN A 275 -22.53 26.35 -0.43
C GLN A 275 -21.62 26.80 0.74
N GLU A 276 -21.84 26.26 1.94
CA GLU A 276 -21.05 26.60 3.13
C GLU A 276 -19.58 26.18 3.02
N GLN A 277 -19.30 25.01 2.44
CA GLN A 277 -17.94 24.53 2.22
C GLN A 277 -17.24 25.34 1.12
N ILE A 278 -17.94 25.60 0.01
CA ILE A 278 -17.42 26.40 -1.10
C ILE A 278 -17.13 27.84 -0.67
N ALA A 279 -17.92 28.40 0.25
CA ALA A 279 -17.68 29.74 0.80
C ALA A 279 -16.35 29.86 1.56
N LYS A 280 -15.82 28.75 2.11
CA LYS A 280 -14.53 28.69 2.82
C LYS A 280 -13.32 28.63 1.90
N LEU A 281 -13.50 28.34 0.61
CA LEU A 281 -12.43 28.37 -0.37
C LEU A 281 -12.01 29.80 -0.71
N ASP A 282 -10.80 29.96 -1.25
CA ASP A 282 -10.34 31.25 -1.76
C ASP A 282 -11.24 31.76 -2.90
N PRO A 283 -11.28 33.08 -3.14
CA PRO A 283 -12.18 33.66 -4.14
C PRO A 283 -12.01 33.13 -5.57
N ALA A 284 -10.80 32.71 -5.96
CA ALA A 284 -10.56 32.17 -7.31
C ALA A 284 -11.20 30.80 -7.45
N ALA A 285 -10.94 29.88 -6.51
CA ALA A 285 -11.54 28.55 -6.48
C ALA A 285 -13.07 28.60 -6.47
N ARG A 286 -13.66 29.46 -5.62
CA ARG A 286 -15.11 29.65 -5.56
C ARG A 286 -15.69 30.13 -6.89
N ARG A 287 -15.06 31.12 -7.54
CA ARG A 287 -15.53 31.64 -8.84
C ARG A 287 -15.48 30.57 -9.94
N LEU A 288 -14.43 29.76 -9.98
CA LEU A 288 -14.31 28.66 -10.94
C LEU A 288 -15.45 27.64 -10.78
N ILE A 289 -15.71 27.20 -9.54
CA ILE A 289 -16.75 26.20 -9.25
C ILE A 289 -18.14 26.72 -9.62
N VAL A 290 -18.47 27.95 -9.23
CA VAL A 290 -19.78 28.56 -9.56
C VAL A 290 -19.91 28.82 -11.06
N ALA A 291 -18.83 29.21 -11.74
CA ALA A 291 -18.85 29.41 -13.18
C ALA A 291 -19.04 28.10 -13.95
N GLU A 292 -18.48 26.97 -13.48
CA GLU A 292 -18.75 25.65 -14.09
C GLU A 292 -20.24 25.31 -14.01
N ALA A 293 -20.87 25.49 -12.85
CA ALA A 293 -22.31 25.27 -12.69
C ALA A 293 -23.14 26.17 -13.61
N ALA A 294 -22.78 27.45 -13.72
CA ALA A 294 -23.46 28.39 -14.63
C ALA A 294 -23.29 27.99 -16.11
N ILE A 295 -22.11 27.52 -16.52
CA ILE A 295 -21.88 27.02 -17.89
C ILE A 295 -22.72 25.78 -18.17
N GLU A 296 -22.84 24.88 -17.18
CA GLU A 296 -23.68 23.69 -17.28
C GLU A 296 -25.16 24.04 -17.50
N GLU A 297 -25.67 25.04 -16.78
CA GLU A 297 -27.03 25.59 -16.92
C GLU A 297 -27.22 26.48 -18.16
N GLN A 298 -26.16 26.70 -18.94
CA GLN A 298 -26.13 27.64 -20.07
C GLN A 298 -26.36 29.11 -19.66
N ASP A 299 -26.17 29.47 -18.39
CA ASP A 299 -26.14 30.86 -17.90
C ASP A 299 -24.76 31.49 -18.15
N VAL A 300 -24.49 31.71 -19.44
CA VAL A 300 -23.25 32.32 -19.92
C VAL A 300 -23.01 33.74 -19.35
N PRO A 301 -24.01 34.62 -19.18
CA PRO A 301 -23.82 35.91 -18.53
C PRO A 301 -23.26 35.82 -17.11
N VAL A 302 -23.78 34.91 -16.26
CA VAL A 302 -23.26 34.72 -14.91
C VAL A 302 -21.83 34.18 -14.93
N ALA A 303 -21.57 33.15 -15.75
CA ALA A 303 -20.22 32.60 -15.90
C ALA A 303 -19.21 33.70 -16.35
N LEU A 304 -19.59 34.53 -17.33
CA LEU A 304 -18.76 35.62 -17.82
C LEU A 304 -18.53 36.69 -16.75
N GLY A 305 -19.55 37.03 -15.96
CA GLY A 305 -19.42 37.98 -14.84
C GLY A 305 -18.39 37.53 -13.81
N LEU A 306 -18.29 36.21 -13.57
CA LEU A 306 -17.35 35.61 -12.63
C LEU A 306 -15.92 35.49 -13.20
N LEU A 307 -15.79 35.20 -14.49
CA LEU A 307 -14.52 34.80 -15.12
C LEU A 307 -13.85 35.90 -15.95
N ARG A 308 -14.52 37.00 -16.32
CA ARG A 308 -13.92 38.04 -17.18
C ARG A 308 -12.76 38.82 -16.52
N VAL A 309 -12.67 38.79 -15.20
CA VAL A 309 -11.64 39.52 -14.45
C VAL A 309 -10.57 38.53 -14.00
N PRO A 310 -9.27 38.78 -14.28
CA PRO A 310 -8.18 37.97 -13.73
C PRO A 310 -8.29 37.85 -12.21
N PHE A 311 -7.95 36.69 -11.67
CA PHE A 311 -7.97 36.52 -10.22
C PHE A 311 -6.95 37.45 -9.53
N PRO A 312 -7.30 38.03 -8.37
CA PRO A 312 -6.39 38.91 -7.65
C PRO A 312 -5.20 38.14 -7.07
N GLY A 313 -4.05 38.81 -6.94
CA GLY A 313 -2.84 38.26 -6.35
C GLY A 313 -1.90 37.59 -7.35
N PRO A 314 -0.88 36.86 -6.87
CA PRO A 314 0.03 36.11 -7.72
C PRO A 314 -0.77 35.08 -8.52
N VAL A 315 -0.58 35.06 -9.84
CA VAL A 315 -1.29 34.12 -10.71
C VAL A 315 -0.89 32.69 -10.38
N ASN A 316 -1.83 31.92 -9.84
CA ASN A 316 -1.70 30.47 -9.82
C ASN A 316 -1.99 29.92 -11.22
N ALA A 317 -0.98 29.36 -11.88
CA ALA A 317 -1.07 28.89 -13.26
C ALA A 317 -2.21 27.88 -13.49
N VAL A 318 -2.48 26.99 -12.52
CA VAL A 318 -3.52 25.96 -12.63
C VAL A 318 -4.91 26.60 -12.64
N ASN A 319 -5.19 27.52 -11.70
CA ASN A 319 -6.46 28.25 -11.65
C ASN A 319 -6.65 29.15 -12.86
N PHE A 320 -5.59 29.81 -13.33
CA PHE A 320 -5.62 30.65 -14.51
C PHE A 320 -5.93 29.84 -15.78
N VAL A 321 -5.26 28.70 -15.96
CA VAL A 321 -5.56 27.79 -17.07
C VAL A 321 -7.02 27.33 -17.01
N ALA A 322 -7.52 26.96 -15.82
CA ALA A 322 -8.91 26.58 -15.66
C ALA A 322 -9.87 27.73 -16.03
N GLN A 323 -9.57 28.97 -15.61
CA GLN A 323 -10.35 30.16 -15.97
C GLN A 323 -10.45 30.34 -17.49
N VAL A 324 -9.32 30.26 -18.19
CA VAL A 324 -9.28 30.34 -19.66
C VAL A 324 -10.10 29.20 -20.29
N GLN A 325 -9.90 27.97 -19.84
CA GLN A 325 -10.63 26.80 -20.36
C GLN A 325 -12.14 26.93 -20.19
N LEU A 326 -12.62 27.44 -19.04
CA LEU A 326 -14.04 27.70 -18.82
C LEU A 326 -14.59 28.79 -19.76
N LEU A 327 -13.84 29.88 -19.98
CA LEU A 327 -14.24 30.93 -20.93
C LEU A 327 -14.31 30.41 -22.36
N LEU A 328 -13.34 29.59 -22.78
CA LEU A 328 -13.34 28.96 -24.11
C LEU A 328 -14.53 28.01 -24.28
N ARG A 329 -14.85 27.21 -23.25
CA ARG A 329 -16.05 26.33 -23.24
C ARG A 329 -17.36 27.10 -23.26
N ALA A 330 -17.41 28.28 -22.64
CA ALA A 330 -18.55 29.20 -22.73
C ALA A 330 -18.63 29.93 -24.08
N GLY A 331 -17.73 29.65 -25.03
CA GLY A 331 -17.65 30.31 -26.34
C GLY A 331 -17.19 31.77 -26.28
N LYS A 332 -16.51 32.19 -25.20
CA LYS A 332 -16.09 33.58 -24.96
C LYS A 332 -14.59 33.75 -25.21
N VAL A 333 -14.18 33.59 -26.46
CA VAL A 333 -12.78 33.69 -26.90
C VAL A 333 -12.18 35.06 -26.60
N ASP A 334 -12.89 36.15 -26.86
CA ASP A 334 -12.39 37.51 -26.61
C ASP A 334 -12.13 37.77 -25.11
N ALA A 335 -13.00 37.24 -24.25
CA ALA A 335 -12.83 37.33 -22.80
C ALA A 335 -11.63 36.50 -22.34
N ALA A 336 -11.46 35.29 -22.89
CA ALA A 336 -10.28 34.46 -22.63
C ALA A 336 -8.98 35.16 -23.05
N ALA A 337 -8.96 35.77 -24.25
CA ALA A 337 -7.82 36.55 -24.74
C ALA A 337 -7.52 37.76 -23.84
N SER A 338 -8.54 38.47 -23.38
CA SER A 338 -8.41 39.62 -22.48
C SER A 338 -7.83 39.21 -21.11
N VAL A 339 -8.34 38.12 -20.53
CA VAL A 339 -7.83 37.55 -19.27
C VAL A 339 -6.38 37.08 -19.43
N TRP A 340 -6.06 36.42 -20.55
CA TRP A 340 -4.70 36.00 -20.86
C TRP A 340 -3.76 37.19 -20.99
N GLN A 341 -4.13 38.23 -21.74
CA GLN A 341 -3.28 39.40 -21.93
C GLN A 341 -2.97 40.11 -20.60
N ALA A 342 -3.94 40.19 -19.70
CA ALA A 342 -3.76 40.80 -18.38
C ALA A 342 -2.86 39.98 -17.45
N ALA A 343 -2.82 38.65 -17.61
CA ALA A 343 -2.05 37.75 -16.75
C ALA A 343 -0.76 37.20 -17.37
N ALA A 344 -0.54 37.40 -18.68
CA ALA A 344 0.52 36.73 -19.45
C ALA A 344 1.92 36.96 -18.87
N GLY A 345 2.17 38.15 -18.32
CA GLY A 345 3.47 38.51 -17.72
C GLY A 345 3.81 37.74 -16.44
N GLN A 346 2.84 37.09 -15.80
CA GLN A 346 3.04 36.32 -14.56
C GLN A 346 3.19 34.81 -14.81
N LEU A 347 2.95 34.35 -16.05
CA LEU A 347 3.04 32.94 -16.41
C LEU A 347 4.44 32.56 -16.87
N GLN A 348 4.79 31.29 -16.70
CA GLN A 348 5.97 30.73 -17.33
C GLN A 348 5.85 30.81 -18.86
N PRO A 349 6.96 31.01 -19.59
CA PRO A 349 6.92 31.18 -21.05
C PRO A 349 6.17 30.06 -21.78
N PHE A 350 6.39 28.81 -21.34
CA PHE A 350 5.72 27.63 -21.88
C PHE A 350 4.20 27.68 -21.67
N ASP A 351 3.73 27.91 -20.44
CA ASP A 351 2.29 27.95 -20.12
C ASP A 351 1.59 29.12 -20.81
N ARG A 352 2.27 30.26 -20.92
CA ARG A 352 1.78 31.43 -21.65
C ARG A 352 1.52 31.11 -23.11
N GLN A 353 2.49 30.51 -23.78
CA GLN A 353 2.42 30.18 -25.20
C GLN A 353 1.43 29.04 -25.46
N LEU A 354 1.41 28.01 -24.60
CA LEU A 354 0.45 26.92 -24.71
C LEU A 354 -0.99 27.41 -24.56
N THR A 355 -1.26 28.23 -23.54
CA THR A 355 -2.58 28.82 -23.34
C THR A 355 -2.97 29.73 -24.50
N ARG A 356 -2.02 30.46 -25.08
CA ARG A 356 -2.26 31.28 -26.27
C ARG A 356 -2.69 30.42 -27.46
N SER A 357 -2.01 29.30 -27.70
CA SER A 357 -2.36 28.36 -28.78
C SER A 357 -3.79 27.83 -28.65
N TRP A 358 -4.27 27.58 -27.42
CA TRP A 358 -5.66 27.17 -27.18
C TRP A 358 -6.66 28.28 -27.52
N ILE A 359 -6.37 29.52 -27.12
CA ILE A 359 -7.22 30.69 -27.42
C ILE A 359 -7.30 30.90 -28.93
N ASP A 360 -6.17 30.90 -29.63
CA ASP A 360 -6.11 31.09 -31.08
C ASP A 360 -6.86 29.97 -31.82
N ARG A 361 -6.71 28.71 -31.36
CA ARG A 361 -7.43 27.57 -31.93
C ARG A 361 -8.94 27.70 -31.74
N SER A 362 -9.40 28.03 -30.54
CA SER A 362 -10.83 28.24 -30.25
C SER A 362 -11.40 29.47 -30.98
N GLY A 363 -10.57 30.46 -31.31
CA GLY A 363 -10.95 31.63 -32.12
C GLY A 363 -10.99 31.38 -33.62
N GLY A 364 -10.65 30.18 -34.10
CA GLY A 364 -10.58 29.85 -35.52
C GLY A 364 -9.28 30.27 -36.22
N TYR A 365 -8.29 30.75 -35.47
CA TYR A 365 -6.96 31.13 -35.99
C TYR A 365 -6.03 29.91 -36.04
N GLN A 366 -6.43 28.88 -36.79
CA GLN A 366 -5.75 27.58 -36.79
C GLN A 366 -4.25 27.67 -37.14
N THR A 367 -3.89 28.47 -38.15
CA THR A 367 -2.48 28.64 -38.55
C THR A 367 -1.62 29.23 -37.44
N LEU A 368 -2.14 30.23 -36.69
CA LEU A 368 -1.41 30.81 -35.56
C LEU A 368 -1.24 29.78 -34.43
N ALA A 369 -2.32 29.06 -34.09
CA ALA A 369 -2.26 28.02 -33.07
C ALA A 369 -1.27 26.91 -33.43
N GLU A 370 -1.22 26.49 -34.70
CA GLU A 370 -0.25 25.51 -35.21
C GLU A 370 1.19 26.01 -35.14
N MET A 371 1.43 27.28 -35.48
CA MET A 371 2.75 27.91 -35.36
C MET A 371 3.23 27.96 -33.90
N GLU A 372 2.36 28.39 -32.98
CA GLU A 372 2.68 28.46 -31.55
C GLU A 372 2.94 27.05 -30.97
N PHE A 373 2.12 26.07 -31.34
CA PHE A 373 2.34 24.68 -30.91
C PHE A 373 3.64 24.11 -31.48
N ALA A 374 3.93 24.35 -32.76
CA ALA A 374 5.16 23.89 -33.39
C ALA A 374 6.39 24.49 -32.72
N ALA A 375 6.37 25.79 -32.40
CA ALA A 375 7.44 26.46 -31.69
C ALA A 375 7.67 25.84 -30.29
N LEU A 376 6.61 25.49 -29.57
CA LEU A 376 6.71 24.76 -28.30
C LEU A 376 7.31 23.36 -28.47
N ALA A 377 6.91 22.64 -29.53
CA ALA A 377 7.40 21.30 -29.81
C ALA A 377 8.88 21.28 -30.24
N GLU A 378 9.37 22.35 -30.86
CA GLU A 378 10.77 22.48 -31.32
C GLU A 378 11.70 23.06 -30.23
N GLY A 379 11.15 23.72 -29.23
CA GLY A 379 11.90 24.34 -28.13
C GLY A 379 12.51 23.35 -27.12
N PRO A 380 13.19 23.88 -26.08
CA PRO A 380 13.60 23.08 -24.93
C PRO A 380 12.38 22.45 -24.26
N MET A 381 12.42 21.13 -24.10
CA MET A 381 11.30 20.33 -23.60
C MET A 381 11.77 19.48 -22.43
N ASP A 382 11.02 19.51 -21.34
CA ASP A 382 11.12 18.53 -20.26
C ASP A 382 9.91 17.57 -20.28
N ALA A 383 9.87 16.60 -19.37
CA ALA A 383 8.79 15.62 -19.30
C ALA A 383 7.42 16.30 -19.06
N ALA A 384 7.35 17.29 -18.16
CA ALA A 384 6.10 17.96 -17.83
C ALA A 384 5.55 18.80 -19.00
N SER A 385 6.43 19.46 -19.75
CA SER A 385 6.08 20.16 -20.99
C SER A 385 5.58 19.19 -22.06
N LEU A 386 6.21 18.02 -22.20
CA LEU A 386 5.74 17.00 -23.14
C LEU A 386 4.35 16.48 -22.77
N ASP A 387 4.12 16.14 -21.49
CA ASP A 387 2.81 15.67 -21.00
C ASP A 387 1.71 16.70 -21.31
N LYS A 388 2.00 18.00 -21.15
CA LYS A 388 1.07 19.09 -21.51
C LYS A 388 0.82 19.20 -23.02
N LEU A 389 1.83 19.00 -23.87
CA LEU A 389 1.68 18.99 -25.33
C LEU A 389 0.87 17.77 -25.79
N VAL A 390 1.15 16.60 -25.22
CA VAL A 390 0.39 15.38 -25.48
C VAL A 390 -1.07 15.54 -25.03
N SER A 391 -1.30 16.04 -23.83
CA SER A 391 -2.64 16.39 -23.33
C SER A 391 -3.38 17.32 -24.29
N THR A 392 -2.68 18.31 -24.84
CA THR A 392 -3.25 19.24 -25.83
C THR A 392 -3.62 18.55 -27.14
N LEU A 393 -2.80 17.63 -27.65
CA LEU A 393 -3.12 16.84 -28.84
C LEU A 393 -4.25 15.84 -28.58
N VAL A 394 -4.37 15.33 -27.35
CA VAL A 394 -5.50 14.50 -26.93
C VAL A 394 -6.78 15.32 -26.96
N LEU A 395 -6.77 16.55 -26.43
CA LEU A 395 -7.94 17.43 -26.42
C LEU A 395 -8.29 17.97 -27.83
N HIS A 396 -7.27 18.30 -28.62
CA HIS A 396 -7.40 18.88 -29.95
C HIS A 396 -6.56 18.10 -30.98
N PRO A 397 -7.09 16.97 -31.50
CA PRO A 397 -6.36 16.09 -32.40
C PRO A 397 -5.85 16.80 -33.64
N ASP A 398 -4.57 16.60 -33.92
CA ASP A 398 -3.91 17.21 -35.07
C ASP A 398 -2.77 16.30 -35.50
N ARG A 399 -3.02 15.52 -36.56
CA ARG A 399 -2.07 14.52 -37.05
C ARG A 399 -0.73 15.13 -37.47
N PRO A 400 -0.68 16.21 -38.28
CA PRO A 400 0.58 16.89 -38.59
C PRO A 400 1.38 17.32 -37.37
N LEU A 401 0.75 17.94 -36.37
CA LEU A 401 1.44 18.38 -35.15
C LEU A 401 1.93 17.19 -34.32
N PHE A 402 1.13 16.13 -34.19
CA PHE A 402 1.56 14.89 -33.55
C PHE A 402 2.80 14.29 -34.22
N LEU A 403 2.82 14.20 -35.55
CA LEU A 403 3.99 13.66 -36.28
C LEU A 403 5.25 14.52 -36.14
N ARG A 404 5.12 15.83 -35.91
CA ARG A 404 6.25 16.70 -35.56
C ARG A 404 6.75 16.41 -34.15
N LEU A 405 5.84 16.37 -33.17
CA LEU A 405 6.18 16.05 -31.78
C LEU A 405 6.82 14.65 -31.66
N HIS A 406 6.27 13.67 -32.36
CA HIS A 406 6.81 12.31 -32.45
C HIS A 406 8.25 12.30 -32.98
N ARG A 407 8.51 12.96 -34.12
CA ARG A 407 9.86 13.07 -34.68
C ARG A 407 10.84 13.70 -33.71
N ARG A 408 10.42 14.78 -33.03
CA ARG A 408 11.24 15.42 -31.99
C ARG A 408 11.57 14.44 -30.87
N PHE A 409 10.56 13.76 -30.33
CA PHE A 409 10.74 12.81 -29.24
C PHE A 409 11.70 11.66 -29.59
N VAL A 410 11.52 11.05 -30.77
CA VAL A 410 12.41 9.98 -31.26
C VAL A 410 13.86 10.47 -31.44
N SER A 411 14.05 11.75 -31.78
CA SER A 411 15.38 12.36 -31.90
C SER A 411 16.03 12.77 -30.57
N SER A 412 15.31 12.66 -29.45
CA SER A 412 15.72 13.15 -28.12
C SER A 412 15.77 12.00 -27.09
N PRO A 413 16.89 11.26 -27.02
CA PRO A 413 17.05 10.12 -26.10
C PRO A 413 16.76 10.48 -24.64
N GLU A 414 17.06 11.70 -24.22
CA GLU A 414 16.85 12.21 -22.87
C GLU A 414 15.37 12.25 -22.42
N LEU A 415 14.44 12.31 -23.38
CA LEU A 415 13.00 12.32 -23.10
C LEU A 415 12.42 10.90 -23.03
N VAL A 416 13.03 9.95 -23.76
CA VAL A 416 12.54 8.57 -23.87
C VAL A 416 12.49 7.86 -22.52
N ASP A 417 13.47 8.14 -21.65
CA ASP A 417 13.56 7.50 -20.33
C ASP A 417 12.72 8.20 -19.26
N ARG A 418 12.15 9.38 -19.56
CA ARG A 418 11.48 10.23 -18.58
C ARG A 418 9.96 10.31 -18.75
N VAL A 419 9.45 9.90 -19.91
CA VAL A 419 8.04 10.11 -20.28
C VAL A 419 7.33 8.78 -20.45
N SER A 420 6.06 8.73 -20.05
CA SER A 420 5.21 7.56 -20.26
C SER A 420 4.95 7.37 -21.75
N VAL A 421 5.50 6.30 -22.33
CA VAL A 421 5.23 5.88 -23.71
C VAL A 421 3.73 5.72 -23.99
N GLY A 422 2.94 5.40 -22.95
CA GLY A 422 1.49 5.29 -23.05
C GLY A 422 0.81 6.58 -23.50
N GLU A 423 1.34 7.75 -23.15
CA GLU A 423 0.75 9.02 -23.54
C GLU A 423 0.96 9.32 -25.02
N LEU A 424 2.15 9.04 -25.55
CA LEU A 424 2.43 9.18 -26.98
C LEU A 424 1.64 8.17 -27.81
N TRP A 425 1.50 6.93 -27.31
CA TRP A 425 0.61 5.94 -27.91
C TRP A 425 -0.83 6.45 -27.96
N LEU A 426 -1.34 6.99 -26.85
CA LEU A 426 -2.70 7.51 -26.77
C LEU A 426 -2.92 8.69 -27.72
N ALA A 427 -1.98 9.64 -27.78
CA ALA A 427 -2.02 10.75 -28.73
C ALA A 427 -2.02 10.25 -30.19
N ALA A 428 -1.24 9.20 -30.50
CA ALA A 428 -1.23 8.58 -31.81
C ALA A 428 -2.61 8.02 -32.20
N VAL A 429 -3.24 7.26 -31.29
CA VAL A 429 -4.62 6.73 -31.49
C VAL A 429 -5.59 7.87 -31.75
N VAL A 430 -5.55 8.89 -30.88
CA VAL A 430 -6.46 10.03 -30.93
C VAL A 430 -6.29 10.87 -32.21
N CYS A 431 -5.05 11.00 -32.70
CA CYS A 431 -4.74 11.73 -33.93
C CYS A 431 -4.83 10.87 -35.20
N GLY A 432 -5.20 9.58 -35.11
CA GLY A 432 -5.30 8.69 -36.26
C GLY A 432 -3.95 8.35 -36.92
N ALA A 433 -2.89 8.25 -36.11
CA ALA A 433 -1.52 7.91 -36.54
C ALA A 433 -1.23 6.42 -36.25
N SER A 434 -1.84 5.52 -37.03
CA SER A 434 -1.81 4.07 -36.77
C SER A 434 -0.43 3.42 -36.86
N THR A 435 0.47 3.92 -37.72
CA THR A 435 1.86 3.45 -37.83
C THR A 435 2.63 3.73 -36.54
N GLU A 436 2.52 4.95 -36.03
CA GLU A 436 3.17 5.41 -34.81
C GLU A 436 2.55 4.73 -33.58
N GLN A 437 1.26 4.42 -33.62
CA GLN A 437 0.61 3.61 -32.60
C GLN A 437 1.25 2.21 -32.50
N ALA A 438 1.45 1.52 -33.63
CA ALA A 438 2.08 0.20 -33.63
C ALA A 438 3.51 0.26 -33.09
N TYR A 439 4.27 1.29 -33.48
CA TYR A 439 5.62 1.56 -32.97
C TYR A 439 5.64 1.72 -31.44
N TRP A 440 4.74 2.53 -30.87
CA TRP A 440 4.72 2.73 -29.40
C TRP A 440 4.20 1.51 -28.64
N ALA A 441 3.30 0.73 -29.25
CA ALA A 441 2.86 -0.54 -28.66
C ALA A 441 4.02 -1.55 -28.58
N GLU A 442 4.88 -1.60 -29.61
CA GLU A 442 6.08 -2.44 -29.63
C GLU A 442 7.10 -2.00 -28.59
N ILE A 443 7.43 -0.70 -28.53
CA ILE A 443 8.36 -0.15 -27.53
C ILE A 443 7.87 -0.39 -26.11
N SER A 444 6.57 -0.25 -25.87
CA SER A 444 6.00 -0.48 -24.54
C SER A 444 6.10 -1.94 -24.10
N ALA A 445 5.85 -2.87 -25.03
CA ALA A 445 5.98 -4.29 -24.78
C ALA A 445 7.44 -4.68 -24.49
N GLU A 446 8.39 -4.10 -25.22
CA GLU A 446 9.83 -4.36 -25.06
C GLU A 446 10.37 -3.79 -23.75
N LYS A 447 10.12 -2.50 -23.48
CA LYS A 447 10.75 -1.78 -22.35
C LYS A 447 10.00 -1.94 -21.03
N PHE A 448 8.68 -2.02 -21.05
CA PHE A 448 7.85 -1.94 -19.85
C PHE A 448 7.04 -3.21 -19.58
N HIS A 449 7.15 -4.23 -20.45
CA HIS A 449 6.32 -5.44 -20.41
C HIS A 449 4.81 -5.13 -20.36
N GLN A 450 4.41 -3.98 -20.90
CA GLN A 450 3.02 -3.53 -20.98
C GLN A 450 2.55 -3.68 -22.41
N SER A 451 1.48 -4.45 -22.62
CA SER A 451 0.81 -4.53 -23.92
C SER A 451 -0.40 -3.63 -23.92
N TYR A 452 -0.37 -2.56 -24.71
CA TYR A 452 -1.56 -1.73 -24.93
C TYR A 452 -2.57 -2.48 -25.81
N PRO A 453 -3.87 -2.29 -25.58
CA PRO A 453 -4.89 -2.96 -26.38
C PRO A 453 -4.83 -2.47 -27.83
N PRO A 454 -5.09 -3.33 -28.83
CA PRO A 454 -5.13 -2.94 -30.23
C PRO A 454 -6.41 -2.15 -30.53
N ILE A 455 -6.47 -0.88 -30.13
CA ILE A 455 -7.60 0.02 -30.40
C ILE A 455 -7.31 0.92 -31.59
N SER A 456 -8.18 0.96 -32.58
CA SER A 456 -8.04 1.89 -33.72
C SER A 456 -8.71 3.24 -33.48
N ALA A 457 -9.63 3.31 -32.51
CA ALA A 457 -10.38 4.50 -32.15
C ALA A 457 -10.86 4.41 -30.70
N ILE A 458 -11.00 5.57 -30.05
CA ILE A 458 -11.55 5.70 -28.70
C ILE A 458 -13.03 6.10 -28.80
N ASP A 459 -13.88 5.40 -28.07
CA ASP A 459 -15.28 5.74 -27.87
C ASP A 459 -15.40 6.81 -26.78
N PHE A 460 -15.56 8.06 -27.22
CA PHE A 460 -15.82 9.21 -26.35
C PHE A 460 -17.31 9.37 -25.99
N THR A 461 -18.20 8.50 -26.46
CA THR A 461 -19.65 8.59 -26.17
C THR A 461 -20.07 7.74 -24.98
N SER A 462 -19.17 6.88 -24.48
CA SER A 462 -19.48 5.91 -23.44
C SER A 462 -18.54 6.02 -22.23
N LEU A 463 -19.15 6.15 -21.07
CA LEU A 463 -18.50 6.02 -19.76
C LEU A 463 -18.45 4.57 -19.26
N ASN A 464 -18.76 3.59 -20.11
CA ASN A 464 -18.75 2.18 -19.69
C ASN A 464 -17.31 1.64 -19.63
N GLY A 465 -16.75 1.55 -18.42
CA GLY A 465 -15.42 1.00 -18.18
C GLY A 465 -15.23 -0.48 -18.53
N LYS A 466 -16.28 -1.23 -18.94
CA LYS A 466 -16.16 -2.62 -19.40
C LYS A 466 -15.80 -2.74 -20.88
N ARG A 467 -15.95 -1.67 -21.66
CA ARG A 467 -15.64 -1.66 -23.10
C ARG A 467 -14.19 -1.26 -23.31
N THR A 468 -13.44 -2.05 -24.07
CA THR A 468 -11.98 -1.89 -24.18
C THR A 468 -11.52 -0.63 -24.91
N ASN A 469 -12.43 0.06 -25.59
CA ASN A 469 -12.17 1.28 -26.35
C ASN A 469 -12.73 2.55 -25.67
N THR A 470 -13.22 2.49 -24.44
CA THR A 470 -13.73 3.67 -23.73
C THR A 470 -12.67 4.33 -22.87
N VAL A 471 -12.84 5.63 -22.60
CA VAL A 471 -11.92 6.40 -21.75
C VAL A 471 -11.73 5.77 -20.36
N PRO A 472 -12.79 5.38 -19.61
CA PRO A 472 -12.58 4.80 -18.28
C PRO A 472 -11.81 3.48 -18.29
N PHE A 473 -12.00 2.64 -19.31
CA PHE A 473 -11.22 1.42 -19.46
C PHE A 473 -9.74 1.74 -19.66
N LEU A 474 -9.41 2.67 -20.56
CA LEU A 474 -8.02 3.05 -20.86
C LEU A 474 -7.32 3.63 -19.65
N VAL A 475 -7.99 4.54 -18.94
CA VAL A 475 -7.47 5.14 -17.70
C VAL A 475 -7.25 4.08 -16.61
N GLY A 476 -8.08 3.02 -16.58
CA GLY A 476 -7.93 1.92 -15.63
C GLY A 476 -6.79 0.95 -15.94
N ILE A 477 -6.30 0.87 -17.18
CA ILE A 477 -5.28 -0.11 -17.59
C ILE A 477 -3.90 0.49 -17.87
N ALA A 478 -3.80 1.80 -18.06
CA ALA A 478 -2.56 2.46 -18.44
C ALA A 478 -2.25 3.67 -17.54
N PRO A 479 -0.99 3.82 -17.10
CA PRO A 479 -0.58 4.98 -16.31
C PRO A 479 -0.41 6.20 -17.24
N PHE A 480 -1.39 7.09 -17.22
CA PHE A 480 -1.34 8.39 -17.89
C PHE A 480 -1.14 9.51 -16.87
N ALA A 481 -0.46 10.60 -17.27
CA ALA A 481 -0.45 11.85 -16.53
C ALA A 481 -1.87 12.38 -16.33
N ARG A 482 -2.08 13.11 -15.23
CA ARG A 482 -3.40 13.61 -14.85
C ARG A 482 -3.97 14.58 -15.87
N GLU A 483 -3.12 15.39 -16.49
CA GLU A 483 -3.48 16.32 -17.55
C GLU A 483 -4.00 15.56 -18.77
N THR A 484 -3.39 14.42 -19.11
CA THR A 484 -3.78 13.56 -20.21
C THR A 484 -5.10 12.87 -19.91
N ILE A 485 -5.28 12.35 -18.69
CA ILE A 485 -6.55 11.79 -18.21
C ILE A 485 -7.67 12.84 -18.29
N ALA A 486 -7.43 14.03 -17.74
CA ALA A 486 -8.41 15.12 -17.78
C ALA A 486 -8.78 15.47 -19.22
N SER A 487 -7.80 15.54 -20.13
CA SER A 487 -8.02 15.84 -21.55
C SER A 487 -8.83 14.76 -22.27
N LEU A 488 -8.64 13.48 -21.93
CA LEU A 488 -9.49 12.40 -22.43
C LEU A 488 -10.93 12.57 -21.97
N TYR A 489 -11.14 12.80 -20.67
CA TYR A 489 -12.47 12.97 -20.11
C TYR A 489 -13.16 14.23 -20.62
N TRP A 490 -12.43 15.33 -20.85
CA TRP A 490 -12.99 16.53 -21.47
C TRP A 490 -13.58 16.31 -22.86
N ARG A 491 -13.18 15.24 -23.54
CA ARG A 491 -13.74 14.84 -24.82
C ARG A 491 -14.90 13.89 -24.71
N VAL A 492 -15.07 13.24 -23.56
CA VAL A 492 -16.21 12.36 -23.35
C VAL A 492 -17.45 13.22 -23.39
N GLU A 493 -18.40 12.87 -24.27
CA GLU A 493 -19.71 13.51 -24.26
C GLU A 493 -20.30 13.29 -22.86
N PRO A 494 -20.58 14.37 -22.11
CA PRO A 494 -21.15 14.22 -20.79
C PRO A 494 -22.40 13.39 -20.90
N ALA A 495 -22.61 12.46 -19.95
CA ALA A 495 -23.78 11.58 -19.99
C ALA A 495 -25.02 12.43 -20.27
N SER A 496 -25.63 12.26 -21.45
CA SER A 496 -26.94 12.84 -21.71
C SER A 496 -27.80 12.38 -20.54
N THR A 497 -28.42 13.31 -19.83
CA THR A 497 -29.32 13.00 -18.71
C THR A 497 -30.23 11.88 -19.19
N ARG A 498 -29.92 10.64 -18.79
CA ARG A 498 -30.79 9.53 -19.16
C ARG A 498 -32.12 9.90 -18.52
N PRO A 499 -33.24 9.95 -19.27
CA PRO A 499 -34.52 9.94 -18.60
C PRO A 499 -34.47 8.75 -17.64
N GLY A 500 -34.76 9.02 -16.36
CA GLY A 500 -34.65 8.02 -15.29
C GLY A 500 -35.43 6.74 -15.65
N PRO A 501 -35.14 5.63 -14.94
CA PRO A 501 -35.82 4.36 -15.17
C PRO A 501 -37.35 4.48 -15.18
#